data_AF-A0A4Q8AJ80-F1
#
_entry.id   AF-A0A4Q8AJ80-F1
#
_cell.length_a   1.000
_cell.length_b   1.000
_cell.length_c   1.000
_cell.angle_alpha   90.00
_cell.angle_beta   90.00
_cell.angle_gamma   90.00
#
_symmetry.space_group_name_H-M   'P 1'
#
loop_
_entity.id
_entity.type
_entity.pdbx_description
1 polymer ?
#
loop_
_entity_poly.entity_id
_entity_poly.type
_entity_poly.pdbx_seq_one_letter_code
_entity_poly.pdbx_strand_id
1 'polypeptide(L)'
;MELPRLKPRGESSATKIDFAEYTPELLPFLGQAAALNLEVAENLARALAVAPSFEIKQRISYATSQVLATQHALVAEIRSLHADPDEHMRPFADALERYRTLATSSDWHELLLTCYLSGGMLGDFFEQLARGIGGDVGKRVATLLSKDAGAEDLATMLRASIAADAVLASSLAMWGRRLVGDTLLVARSALADVDSPGTPAHHAAEATIEPVFTELIAAHTRRMDGLGLTA
;
A
#
# COMPACT_ATOMS: atom_id res chain seq x y z
N MET A 1 1.84 -15.94 47.58
CA MET A 1 1.00 -15.54 46.43
C MET A 1 1.96 -15.09 45.34
N GLU A 2 2.30 -15.98 44.42
CA GLU A 2 3.24 -15.71 43.32
C GLU A 2 2.50 -14.97 42.20
N LEU A 3 2.98 -13.80 41.81
CA LEU A 3 2.41 -13.02 40.72
C LEU A 3 2.84 -13.63 39.36
N PRO A 4 1.93 -13.80 38.38
CA PRO A 4 2.30 -14.35 37.09
C PRO A 4 3.23 -13.40 36.33
N ARG A 5 4.43 -13.88 35.97
CA ARG A 5 5.34 -13.16 35.08
C ARG A 5 4.82 -13.21 33.65
N LEU A 6 4.44 -12.05 33.10
CA LEU A 6 4.13 -11.90 31.68
C LEU A 6 5.39 -12.15 30.85
N LYS A 7 5.29 -13.09 29.89
CA LYS A 7 6.34 -13.33 28.89
C LYS A 7 6.46 -12.10 27.97
N PRO A 8 7.68 -11.72 27.57
CA PRO A 8 7.86 -10.71 26.54
C PRO A 8 7.33 -11.25 25.21
N ARG A 9 6.40 -10.52 24.59
CA ARG A 9 5.94 -10.79 23.21
C ARG A 9 7.02 -10.27 22.26
N GLY A 10 8.06 -11.07 22.09
CA GLY A 10 9.15 -10.84 21.14
C GLY A 10 9.18 -11.97 20.10
N GLU A 11 9.33 -11.56 18.85
CA GLU A 11 9.42 -12.36 17.62
C GLU A 11 8.07 -12.84 17.06
N SER A 12 7.48 -11.96 16.24
CA SER A 12 6.53 -12.36 15.20
C SER A 12 7.25 -13.39 14.32
N SER A 13 6.85 -14.65 14.43
CA SER A 13 6.92 -15.58 13.32
C SER A 13 6.04 -14.97 12.24
N ALA A 14 6.63 -14.15 11.36
CA ALA A 14 6.03 -13.84 10.08
C ALA A 14 5.80 -15.20 9.43
N THR A 15 4.56 -15.69 9.49
CA THR A 15 4.14 -16.81 8.68
C THR A 15 4.55 -16.43 7.28
N LYS A 16 5.53 -17.13 6.73
CA LYS A 16 6.08 -16.83 5.42
C LYS A 16 5.03 -17.30 4.43
N ILE A 17 4.04 -16.44 4.21
CA ILE A 17 2.93 -16.72 3.30
C ILE A 17 3.57 -16.86 1.92
N ASP A 18 3.39 -18.03 1.31
CA ASP A 18 3.97 -18.31 0.00
C ASP A 18 3.07 -17.71 -1.08
N PHE A 19 3.47 -16.55 -1.58
CA PHE A 19 2.77 -15.86 -2.67
C PHE A 19 2.99 -16.53 -4.03
N ALA A 20 3.87 -17.54 -4.15
CA ALA A 20 4.20 -18.16 -5.43
C ALA A 20 2.96 -18.72 -6.16
N GLU A 21 1.96 -19.22 -5.42
CA GLU A 21 0.72 -19.77 -6.00
C GLU A 21 -0.26 -18.69 -6.49
N TYR A 22 -0.13 -17.44 -6.02
CA TYR A 22 -1.01 -16.31 -6.36
C TYR A 22 -0.33 -15.24 -7.19
N THR A 23 0.86 -15.56 -7.67
CA THR A 23 1.69 -14.61 -8.38
C THR A 23 1.07 -14.34 -9.76
N PRO A 24 0.68 -13.09 -10.05
CA PRO A 24 0.15 -12.71 -11.35
C PRO A 24 1.20 -12.87 -12.46
N GLU A 25 0.73 -12.86 -13.72
CA GLU A 25 1.63 -12.68 -14.85
C GLU A 25 2.43 -11.38 -14.74
N LEU A 26 3.69 -11.42 -15.16
CA LEU A 26 4.64 -10.33 -14.96
C LEU A 26 4.19 -8.98 -15.56
N LEU A 27 3.66 -8.97 -16.78
CA LEU A 27 3.27 -7.73 -17.45
C LEU A 27 2.03 -7.07 -16.81
N PRO A 28 0.92 -7.78 -16.55
CA PRO A 28 -0.19 -7.26 -15.76
C PRO A 28 0.26 -6.73 -14.39
N PHE A 29 1.12 -7.47 -13.70
CA PHE A 29 1.69 -7.05 -12.41
C PHE A 29 2.43 -5.71 -12.49
N LEU A 30 3.36 -5.58 -13.44
CA LEU A 30 4.13 -4.36 -13.63
C LEU A 30 3.22 -3.17 -13.98
N GLY A 31 2.22 -3.40 -14.83
CA GLY A 31 1.21 -2.40 -15.20
C GLY A 31 0.43 -1.90 -13.98
N GLN A 32 -0.05 -2.82 -13.14
CA GLN A 32 -0.79 -2.45 -11.92
C GLN A 32 0.10 -1.72 -10.90
N ALA A 33 1.32 -2.23 -10.67
CA ALA A 33 2.27 -1.59 -9.77
C ALA A 33 2.61 -0.17 -10.21
N ALA A 34 2.81 0.05 -11.52
CA ALA A 34 3.07 1.37 -12.08
C ALA A 34 1.85 2.29 -11.95
N ALA A 35 0.63 1.80 -12.23
CA ALA A 35 -0.59 2.58 -12.09
C ALA A 35 -0.85 2.98 -10.63
N LEU A 36 -0.57 2.10 -9.67
CA LEU A 36 -0.68 2.39 -8.24
C LEU A 36 0.32 3.45 -7.77
N ASN A 37 1.57 3.37 -8.20
CA ASN A 37 2.55 4.41 -7.86
C ASN A 37 2.15 5.76 -8.44
N LEU A 38 1.53 5.79 -9.63
CA LEU A 38 0.98 7.03 -10.18
C LEU A 38 -0.16 7.58 -9.31
N GLU A 39 -1.09 6.73 -8.86
CA GLU A 39 -2.16 7.15 -7.94
C GLU A 39 -1.62 7.74 -6.63
N VAL A 40 -0.62 7.09 -6.03
CA VAL A 40 0.02 7.60 -4.81
C VAL A 40 0.70 8.96 -5.07
N ALA A 41 1.38 9.11 -6.21
CA ALA A 41 2.00 10.38 -6.59
C ALA A 41 0.98 11.50 -6.79
N GLU A 42 -0.16 11.21 -7.42
CA GLU A 42 -1.26 12.17 -7.57
C GLU A 42 -1.83 12.59 -6.21
N ASN A 43 -1.99 11.66 -5.29
CA ASN A 43 -2.51 11.97 -3.96
C ASN A 43 -1.51 12.79 -3.12
N LEU A 44 -0.22 12.50 -3.23
CA LEU A 44 0.84 13.32 -2.66
C LEU A 44 0.88 14.72 -3.29
N ALA A 45 0.63 14.84 -4.60
CA ALA A 45 0.54 16.14 -5.27
C ALA A 45 -0.67 16.96 -4.78
N ARG A 46 -1.81 16.31 -4.51
CA ARG A 46 -2.97 16.95 -3.85
C ARG A 46 -2.61 17.45 -2.46
N ALA A 47 -1.94 16.61 -1.65
CA ALA A 47 -1.47 16.99 -0.32
C ALA A 47 -0.45 18.14 -0.38
N LEU A 48 0.45 18.13 -1.36
CA LEU A 48 1.44 19.19 -1.61
C LEU A 48 0.77 20.54 -1.91
N ALA A 49 -0.31 20.53 -2.70
CA ALA A 49 -1.02 21.74 -3.10
C ALA A 49 -1.64 22.47 -1.89
N VAL A 50 -2.23 21.71 -0.96
CA VAL A 50 -2.94 22.24 0.22
C VAL A 50 -2.12 22.25 1.52
N ALA A 51 -0.83 21.91 1.45
CA ALA A 51 0.05 21.85 2.60
C ALA A 51 0.18 23.20 3.34
N PRO A 52 0.21 23.21 4.70
CA PRO A 52 0.11 24.42 5.51
C PRO A 52 1.40 25.25 5.61
N SER A 53 2.55 24.73 5.17
CA SER A 53 3.82 25.46 5.20
C SER A 53 4.77 25.06 4.07
N PHE A 54 5.71 25.94 3.73
CA PHE A 54 6.74 25.65 2.71
C PHE A 54 7.67 24.50 3.11
N GLU A 55 7.97 24.36 4.40
CA GLU A 55 8.78 23.25 4.91
C GLU A 55 8.09 21.91 4.65
N ILE A 56 6.80 21.81 4.99
CA ILE A 56 5.98 20.63 4.71
C ILE A 56 5.90 20.37 3.20
N LYS A 57 5.74 21.42 2.38
CA LYS A 57 5.76 21.29 0.92
C LYS A 57 7.04 20.66 0.41
N GLN A 58 8.21 21.05 0.93
CA GLN A 58 9.47 20.43 0.50
C GLN A 58 9.55 18.94 0.85
N ARG A 59 9.10 18.54 2.04
CA ARG A 59 9.08 17.13 2.47
C ARG A 59 8.14 16.28 1.62
N ILE A 60 6.92 16.76 1.37
CA ILE A 60 5.97 16.08 0.49
C ILE A 60 6.50 16.02 -0.95
N SER A 61 7.09 17.12 -1.46
CA SER A 61 7.69 17.14 -2.80
C SER A 61 8.78 16.09 -2.96
N TYR A 62 9.60 15.86 -1.94
CA TYR A 62 10.60 14.80 -1.96
C TYR A 62 9.94 13.42 -2.02
N ALA A 63 8.97 13.13 -1.14
CA ALA A 63 8.22 11.87 -1.18
C ALA A 63 7.56 11.62 -2.55
N THR A 64 6.90 12.63 -3.14
CA THR A 64 6.32 12.55 -4.48
C THR A 64 7.36 12.18 -5.52
N SER A 65 8.56 12.79 -5.45
CA SER A 65 9.64 12.49 -6.41
C SER A 65 10.13 11.04 -6.31
N GLN A 66 10.18 10.47 -5.11
CA GLN A 66 10.59 9.09 -4.89
C GLN A 66 9.57 8.10 -5.46
N VAL A 67 8.28 8.35 -5.22
CA VAL A 67 7.19 7.53 -5.78
C VAL A 67 7.20 7.59 -7.31
N LEU A 68 7.34 8.79 -7.90
CA LEU A 68 7.45 8.95 -9.37
C LEU A 68 8.69 8.26 -9.94
N ALA A 69 9.82 8.27 -9.22
CA ALA A 69 11.01 7.55 -9.64
C ALA A 69 10.77 6.04 -9.70
N THR A 70 10.07 5.47 -8.70
CA THR A 70 9.65 4.06 -8.72
C THR A 70 8.68 3.78 -9.88
N GLN A 71 7.70 4.66 -10.10
CA GLN A 71 6.75 4.56 -11.22
C GLN A 71 7.48 4.50 -12.58
N HIS A 72 8.41 5.43 -12.82
CA HIS A 72 9.20 5.45 -14.05
C HIS A 72 10.06 4.21 -14.22
N ALA A 73 10.62 3.67 -13.12
CA ALA A 73 11.41 2.45 -13.17
C ALA A 73 10.56 1.22 -13.54
N LEU A 74 9.34 1.12 -13.01
CA LEU A 74 8.39 0.06 -13.39
C LEU A 74 8.00 0.15 -14.87
N VAL A 75 7.71 1.35 -15.36
CA VAL A 75 7.45 1.61 -16.79
C VAL A 75 8.65 1.22 -17.66
N ALA A 76 9.87 1.50 -17.19
CA ALA A 76 11.08 1.10 -17.89
C ALA A 76 11.26 -0.42 -17.96
N GLU A 77 10.91 -1.17 -16.89
CA GLU A 77 10.90 -2.63 -16.92
C GLU A 77 9.88 -3.16 -17.95
N ILE A 78 8.66 -2.60 -18.05
CA ILE A 78 7.68 -2.98 -19.08
C ILE A 78 8.25 -2.77 -20.49
N ARG A 79 8.85 -1.61 -20.75
CA ARG A 79 9.48 -1.29 -22.05
C ARG A 79 10.64 -2.23 -22.37
N SER A 80 11.42 -2.64 -21.37
CA SER A 80 12.53 -3.58 -21.55
C SER A 80 12.07 -4.97 -22.00
N LEU A 81 10.82 -5.31 -21.71
CA LEU A 81 10.14 -6.53 -22.15
C LEU A 81 9.47 -6.36 -23.53
N HIS A 82 9.71 -5.23 -24.22
CA HIS A 82 9.12 -4.88 -25.53
C HIS A 82 7.58 -4.77 -25.51
N ALA A 83 7.01 -4.40 -24.37
CA ALA A 83 5.58 -4.17 -24.21
C ALA A 83 5.25 -2.68 -24.06
N ASP A 84 4.00 -2.30 -24.35
CA ASP A 84 3.51 -0.93 -24.17
C ASP A 84 3.03 -0.71 -22.72
N PRO A 85 3.65 0.19 -21.94
CA PRO A 85 3.19 0.53 -20.59
C PRO A 85 1.74 0.98 -20.52
N ASP A 86 1.25 1.76 -21.49
CA ASP A 86 -0.10 2.31 -21.45
C ASP A 86 -1.14 1.20 -21.61
N GLU A 87 -0.87 0.20 -22.45
CA GLU A 87 -1.72 -0.98 -22.61
C GLU A 87 -1.81 -1.82 -21.34
N HIS A 88 -0.72 -1.93 -20.57
CA HIS A 88 -0.67 -2.71 -19.33
C HIS A 88 -1.12 -1.94 -18.09
N MET A 89 -1.05 -0.61 -18.08
CA MET A 89 -1.55 0.21 -16.97
C MET A 89 -3.06 0.47 -17.08
N ARG A 90 -3.57 0.68 -18.30
CA ARG A 90 -4.98 1.05 -18.57
C ARG A 90 -6.05 0.13 -17.95
N PRO A 91 -5.89 -1.20 -17.90
CA PRO A 91 -6.90 -2.08 -17.30
C PRO A 91 -7.24 -1.76 -15.84
N PHE A 92 -6.31 -1.12 -15.12
CA PHE A 92 -6.48 -0.78 -13.71
C PHE A 92 -7.08 0.60 -13.48
N ALA A 93 -7.23 1.43 -14.52
CA ALA A 93 -7.66 2.82 -14.41
C ALA A 93 -9.01 2.97 -13.69
N ASP A 94 -10.03 2.19 -14.09
CA ASP A 94 -11.37 2.28 -13.49
C ASP A 94 -11.39 1.84 -12.02
N ALA A 95 -10.59 0.83 -11.66
CA ALA A 95 -10.49 0.39 -10.28
C ALA A 95 -9.82 1.44 -9.39
N LEU A 96 -8.76 2.07 -9.92
CA LEU A 96 -8.06 3.15 -9.24
C LEU A 96 -8.92 4.42 -9.14
N GLU A 97 -9.72 4.75 -10.15
CA GLU A 97 -10.68 5.85 -10.08
C GLU A 97 -11.71 5.64 -8.96
N ARG A 98 -12.27 4.43 -8.86
CA ARG A 98 -13.19 4.08 -7.77
C ARG A 98 -12.52 4.21 -6.41
N TYR A 99 -11.33 3.64 -6.27
CA TYR A 99 -10.54 3.76 -5.06
C TYR A 99 -10.26 5.24 -4.72
N ARG A 100 -9.85 6.06 -5.70
CA ARG A 100 -9.56 7.49 -5.52
C ARG A 100 -10.78 8.26 -5.05
N THR A 101 -11.95 8.02 -5.66
CA THR A 101 -13.22 8.63 -5.24
C THR A 101 -13.52 8.34 -3.79
N LEU A 102 -13.17 7.14 -3.32
CA LEU A 102 -13.38 6.73 -1.93
C LEU A 102 -12.23 7.12 -1.01
N ALA A 103 -11.00 7.33 -1.47
CA ALA A 103 -9.82 7.55 -0.64
C ALA A 103 -9.32 9.00 -0.63
N THR A 104 -9.95 9.89 -1.40
CA THR A 104 -9.60 11.31 -1.49
C THR A 104 -10.43 12.16 -0.53
N SER A 105 -9.78 13.16 0.06
CA SER A 105 -10.39 14.21 0.88
C SER A 105 -9.88 15.58 0.45
N SER A 106 -10.59 16.64 0.82
CA SER A 106 -10.06 18.00 0.77
C SER A 106 -9.23 18.36 2.02
N ASP A 107 -9.28 17.54 3.06
CA ASP A 107 -8.47 17.72 4.26
C ASP A 107 -7.04 17.23 4.05
N TRP A 108 -6.07 18.08 4.42
CA TRP A 108 -4.65 17.80 4.23
C TRP A 108 -4.16 16.60 5.05
N HIS A 109 -4.65 16.42 6.28
CA HIS A 109 -4.23 15.30 7.14
C HIS A 109 -4.80 13.99 6.64
N GLU A 110 -6.05 13.96 6.19
CA GLU A 110 -6.67 12.78 5.58
C GLU A 110 -5.94 12.37 4.29
N LEU A 111 -5.58 13.32 3.43
CA LEU A 111 -4.76 13.04 2.24
C LEU A 111 -3.41 12.43 2.60
N LEU A 112 -2.73 13.00 3.60
CA LEU A 112 -1.42 12.52 4.07
C LEU A 112 -1.53 11.11 4.68
N LEU A 113 -2.59 10.87 5.47
CA LEU A 113 -2.87 9.59 6.09
C LEU A 113 -3.20 8.52 5.04
N THR A 114 -3.98 8.86 4.00
CA THR A 114 -4.23 7.96 2.87
C THR A 114 -2.94 7.55 2.19
N CYS A 115 -2.03 8.50 1.90
CA CYS A 115 -0.74 8.18 1.29
C CYS A 115 0.11 7.26 2.16
N TYR A 116 0.17 7.53 3.47
CA TYR A 116 0.95 6.73 4.41
C TYR A 116 0.38 5.30 4.60
N LEU A 117 -0.93 5.18 4.83
CA LEU A 117 -1.56 3.89 5.12
C LEU A 117 -1.71 3.03 3.87
N SER A 118 -2.38 3.53 2.85
CA SER A 118 -2.66 2.74 1.65
C SER A 118 -1.41 2.57 0.77
N GLY A 119 -0.58 3.61 0.65
CA GLY A 119 0.71 3.50 -0.02
C GLY A 119 1.64 2.49 0.67
N GLY A 120 1.70 2.51 2.00
CA GLY A 120 2.47 1.52 2.76
C GLY A 120 1.92 0.09 2.65
N MET A 121 0.60 -0.08 2.82
CA MET A 121 -0.05 -1.39 2.74
C MET A 121 0.06 -2.03 1.36
N LEU A 122 -0.19 -1.27 0.30
CA LEU A 122 -0.05 -1.75 -1.08
C LEU A 122 1.42 -1.90 -1.47
N GLY A 123 2.32 -1.02 -1.00
CA GLY A 123 3.75 -1.16 -1.19
C GLY A 123 4.29 -2.49 -0.67
N ASP A 124 4.00 -2.82 0.59
CA ASP A 124 4.39 -4.10 1.21
C ASP A 124 3.84 -5.30 0.44
N PHE A 125 2.59 -5.19 -0.03
CA PHE A 125 1.91 -6.25 -0.76
C PHE A 125 2.55 -6.50 -2.13
N PHE A 126 2.73 -5.44 -2.93
CA PHE A 126 3.33 -5.53 -4.25
C PHE A 126 4.81 -5.93 -4.20
N GLU A 127 5.54 -5.54 -3.15
CA GLU A 127 6.89 -6.03 -2.90
C GLU A 127 6.88 -7.56 -2.70
N GLN A 128 5.97 -8.09 -1.87
CA GLN A 128 5.85 -9.53 -1.64
C GLN A 128 5.44 -10.30 -2.90
N LEU A 129 4.50 -9.77 -3.68
CA LEU A 129 4.14 -10.33 -4.98
C LEU A 129 5.33 -10.35 -5.96
N ALA A 130 6.12 -9.27 -6.03
CA ALA A 130 7.33 -9.23 -6.86
C ALA A 130 8.34 -10.32 -6.45
N ARG A 131 8.48 -10.60 -5.15
CA ARG A 131 9.31 -11.71 -4.66
C ARG A 131 8.74 -13.06 -5.10
N GLY A 132 7.42 -13.22 -5.15
CA GLY A 132 6.71 -14.41 -5.64
C GLY A 132 6.93 -14.68 -7.14
N ILE A 133 6.97 -13.64 -7.98
CA ILE A 133 7.36 -13.73 -9.41
C ILE A 133 8.73 -14.39 -9.58
N GLY A 134 9.64 -14.13 -8.65
CA GLY A 134 10.96 -14.73 -8.66
C GLY A 134 11.79 -14.33 -9.90
N GLY A 135 12.83 -15.12 -10.17
CA GLY A 135 13.82 -14.78 -11.18
C GLY A 135 14.55 -13.47 -10.90
N ASP A 136 15.29 -12.96 -11.89
CA ASP A 136 16.04 -11.71 -11.73
C ASP A 136 15.13 -10.49 -11.79
N VAL A 137 14.05 -10.55 -12.59
CA VAL A 137 13.08 -9.46 -12.72
C VAL A 137 12.29 -9.26 -11.42
N GLY A 138 11.76 -10.32 -10.81
CA GLY A 138 11.02 -10.21 -9.55
C GLY A 138 11.88 -9.65 -8.41
N LYS A 139 13.14 -10.09 -8.30
CA LYS A 139 14.09 -9.55 -7.29
C LYS A 139 14.37 -8.06 -7.51
N ARG A 140 14.61 -7.64 -8.76
CA ARG A 140 14.83 -6.22 -9.07
C ARG A 140 13.61 -5.39 -8.75
N VAL A 141 12.42 -5.83 -9.15
CA VAL A 141 11.17 -5.10 -8.93
C VAL A 141 10.83 -5.04 -7.43
N ALA A 142 11.02 -6.11 -6.68
CA ALA A 142 10.88 -6.10 -5.23
C ALA A 142 11.81 -5.05 -4.60
N THR A 143 13.06 -4.95 -5.06
CA THR A 143 14.02 -3.93 -4.58
C THR A 143 13.59 -2.51 -4.94
N LEU A 144 12.92 -2.31 -6.08
CA LEU A 144 12.36 -0.99 -6.44
C LEU A 144 11.21 -0.61 -5.52
N LEU A 145 10.32 -1.56 -5.21
CA LEU A 145 9.13 -1.36 -4.39
C LEU A 145 9.43 -1.27 -2.88
N SER A 146 10.52 -1.87 -2.41
CA SER A 146 10.90 -1.87 -0.99
C SER A 146 11.50 -0.55 -0.50
N LYS A 147 11.61 0.47 -1.37
CA LYS A 147 12.19 1.76 -1.00
C LYS A 147 11.22 2.52 -0.11
N ASP A 148 11.73 3.06 1.00
CA ASP A 148 10.99 4.04 1.78
C ASP A 148 10.84 5.35 0.97
N ALA A 149 9.71 5.48 0.28
CA ALA A 149 9.40 6.60 -0.61
C ALA A 149 8.97 7.86 0.17
N GLY A 150 9.64 8.14 1.29
CA GLY A 150 9.34 9.22 2.21
C GLY A 150 8.23 8.90 3.22
N ALA A 151 7.91 7.62 3.45
CA ALA A 151 6.84 7.23 4.36
C ALA A 151 7.14 7.63 5.81
N GLU A 152 8.39 7.59 6.26
CA GLU A 152 8.75 8.04 7.61
C GLU A 152 8.59 9.57 7.77
N ASP A 153 8.82 10.34 6.70
CA ASP A 153 8.54 11.77 6.70
C ASP A 153 7.04 12.05 6.86
N LEU A 154 6.20 11.30 6.14
CA LEU A 154 4.74 11.38 6.29
C LEU A 154 4.31 11.01 7.71
N ALA A 155 4.85 9.91 8.25
CA ALA A 155 4.56 9.46 9.60
C ALA A 155 4.96 10.50 10.65
N THR A 156 6.12 11.13 10.50
CA THR A 156 6.59 12.19 11.40
C THR A 156 5.65 13.39 11.38
N MET A 157 5.20 13.82 10.20
CA MET A 157 4.22 14.92 10.08
C MET A 157 2.88 14.56 10.73
N LEU A 158 2.37 13.35 10.48
CA LEU A 158 1.12 12.86 11.07
C LEU A 158 1.20 12.78 12.59
N ARG A 159 2.28 12.19 13.15
CA ARG A 159 2.50 12.12 14.60
C ARG A 159 2.54 13.50 15.25
N ALA A 160 3.19 14.47 14.60
CA ALA A 160 3.24 15.84 15.10
C ALA A 160 1.84 16.48 15.15
N SER A 161 1.04 16.34 14.10
CA SER A 161 -0.34 16.84 14.08
C SER A 161 -1.25 16.14 15.10
N ILE A 162 -1.15 14.81 15.20
CA ILE A 162 -1.93 13.99 16.15
C ILE A 162 -1.60 14.35 17.60
N ALA A 163 -0.32 14.58 17.92
CA ALA A 163 0.11 14.97 19.25
C ALA A 163 -0.39 16.37 19.66
N ALA A 164 -0.65 17.24 18.68
CA ALA A 164 -1.13 18.59 18.91
C ALA A 164 -2.66 18.68 19.07
N ASP A 165 -3.43 17.72 18.54
CA ASP A 165 -4.90 17.76 18.52
C ASP A 165 -5.54 16.35 18.67
N ALA A 166 -6.17 16.11 19.82
CA ALA A 166 -6.85 14.86 20.13
C ALA A 166 -8.17 14.65 19.35
N VAL A 167 -8.82 15.73 18.91
CA VAL A 167 -10.03 15.64 18.07
C VAL A 167 -9.61 15.19 16.67
N LEU A 168 -8.54 15.77 16.14
CA LEU A 168 -7.93 15.32 14.89
C LEU A 168 -7.52 13.84 14.97
N ALA A 169 -6.88 13.41 16.07
CA ALA A 169 -6.52 12.01 16.28
C ALA A 169 -7.73 11.07 16.14
N SER A 170 -8.86 11.43 16.76
CA SER A 170 -10.09 10.63 16.69
C SER A 170 -10.67 10.58 15.28
N SER A 171 -10.64 11.70 14.56
CA SER A 171 -11.10 11.78 13.17
C SER A 171 -10.22 10.94 12.23
N LEU A 172 -8.90 11.06 12.38
CA LEU A 172 -7.93 10.29 11.59
C LEU A 172 -8.02 8.79 11.88
N ALA A 173 -8.31 8.38 13.12
CA ALA A 173 -8.57 6.98 13.43
C ALA A 173 -9.78 6.42 12.66
N MET A 174 -10.88 7.18 12.59
CA MET A 174 -12.05 6.80 11.79
C MET A 174 -11.74 6.74 10.30
N TRP A 175 -10.99 7.71 9.78
CA TRP A 175 -10.56 7.74 8.38
C TRP A 175 -9.71 6.52 8.03
N GLY A 176 -8.69 6.22 8.85
CA GLY A 176 -7.79 5.07 8.65
C GLY A 176 -8.56 3.75 8.58
N ARG A 177 -9.51 3.53 9.51
CA ARG A 177 -10.39 2.35 9.47
C ARG A 177 -11.23 2.24 8.22
N ARG A 178 -11.72 3.37 7.68
CA ARG A 178 -12.53 3.36 6.47
C ARG A 178 -11.71 2.93 5.24
N LEU A 179 -10.44 3.34 5.18
CA LEU A 179 -9.57 3.04 4.03
C LEU A 179 -9.21 1.56 3.87
N VAL A 180 -9.22 0.78 4.96
CA VAL A 180 -8.70 -0.61 4.93
C VAL A 180 -9.48 -1.48 3.94
N GLY A 181 -10.81 -1.40 3.94
CA GLY A 181 -11.67 -2.21 3.08
C GLY A 181 -11.40 -1.95 1.60
N ASP A 182 -11.40 -0.68 1.20
CA ASP A 182 -11.14 -0.29 -0.19
C ASP A 182 -9.71 -0.63 -0.62
N THR A 183 -8.74 -0.51 0.30
CA THR A 183 -7.34 -0.90 0.03
C THR A 183 -7.20 -2.42 -0.16
N LEU A 184 -7.95 -3.24 0.60
CA LEU A 184 -7.99 -4.69 0.42
C LEU A 184 -8.58 -5.10 -0.93
N LEU A 185 -9.59 -4.38 -1.43
CA LEU A 185 -10.15 -4.62 -2.76
C LEU A 185 -9.13 -4.37 -3.87
N VAL A 186 -8.30 -3.34 -3.72
CA VAL A 186 -7.18 -3.05 -4.64
C VAL A 186 -6.09 -4.12 -4.58
N ALA A 187 -5.74 -4.60 -3.38
CA ALA A 187 -4.79 -5.70 -3.24
C ALA A 187 -5.33 -6.99 -3.89
N ARG A 188 -6.61 -7.29 -3.68
CA ARG A 188 -7.27 -8.48 -4.23
C ARG A 188 -7.24 -8.51 -5.74
N SER A 189 -7.43 -7.38 -6.42
CA SER A 189 -7.43 -7.33 -7.88
C SER A 189 -6.07 -7.60 -8.51
N ALA A 190 -4.98 -7.61 -7.72
CA ALA A 190 -3.64 -7.93 -8.20
C ALA A 190 -3.28 -9.42 -8.12
N LEU A 191 -4.10 -10.22 -7.43
CA LEU A 191 -3.91 -11.66 -7.37
C LEU A 191 -4.40 -12.29 -8.67
N ALA A 192 -3.77 -13.39 -9.09
CA ALA A 192 -4.21 -14.16 -10.26
C ALA A 192 -5.70 -14.55 -10.14
N ASP A 193 -6.42 -14.52 -11.26
CA ASP A 193 -7.87 -14.77 -11.32
C ASP A 193 -8.25 -16.06 -10.61
N VAL A 194 -9.01 -15.91 -9.52
CA VAL A 194 -9.67 -17.04 -8.86
C VAL A 194 -10.99 -17.29 -9.60
N ASP A 195 -10.93 -18.13 -10.63
CA ASP A 195 -12.03 -18.46 -11.54
C ASP A 195 -13.40 -18.60 -10.84
N SER A 196 -14.41 -17.92 -11.42
CA SER A 196 -15.85 -17.99 -11.13
C SER A 196 -16.25 -18.00 -9.64
N PRO A 197 -16.72 -16.87 -9.09
CA PRO A 197 -17.22 -16.78 -7.72
C PRO A 197 -18.24 -17.87 -7.40
N GLY A 198 -18.09 -18.50 -6.23
CA GLY A 198 -19.02 -19.52 -5.72
C GLY A 198 -18.76 -20.96 -6.17
N THR A 199 -17.65 -21.23 -6.89
CA THR A 199 -17.20 -22.60 -7.17
C THR A 199 -16.38 -23.18 -6.01
N PRO A 200 -16.31 -24.51 -5.84
CA PRO A 200 -15.42 -25.13 -4.85
C PRO A 200 -13.94 -24.77 -5.06
N ALA A 201 -13.50 -24.58 -6.31
CA ALA A 201 -12.17 -24.10 -6.64
C ALA A 201 -11.95 -22.66 -6.16
N HIS A 202 -12.94 -21.79 -6.35
CA HIS A 202 -12.93 -20.44 -5.80
C HIS A 202 -12.84 -20.45 -4.27
N HIS A 203 -13.66 -21.24 -3.58
CA HIS A 203 -13.61 -21.32 -2.12
C HIS A 203 -12.28 -21.87 -1.58
N ALA A 204 -11.66 -22.83 -2.27
CA ALA A 204 -10.34 -23.36 -1.89
C ALA A 204 -9.24 -22.31 -2.07
N ALA A 205 -9.28 -21.54 -3.16
CA ALA A 205 -8.38 -20.42 -3.37
C ALA A 205 -8.61 -19.30 -2.35
N GLU A 206 -9.86 -18.95 -2.02
CA GLU A 206 -10.19 -17.97 -0.96
C GLU A 206 -9.61 -18.35 0.39
N ALA A 207 -9.77 -19.61 0.82
CA ALA A 207 -9.22 -20.10 2.08
C ALA A 207 -7.69 -20.01 2.13
N THR A 208 -7.03 -20.05 0.98
CA THR A 208 -5.57 -20.00 0.89
C THR A 208 -5.04 -18.57 0.76
N ILE A 209 -5.87 -17.62 0.29
CA ILE A 209 -5.56 -16.19 0.24
C ILE A 209 -5.87 -15.49 1.58
N GLU A 210 -6.79 -16.01 2.40
CA GLU A 210 -7.15 -15.44 3.71
C GLU A 210 -5.93 -15.04 4.60
N PRO A 211 -4.85 -15.84 4.70
CA PRO A 211 -3.65 -15.45 5.44
C PRO A 211 -2.97 -14.19 4.89
N VAL A 212 -2.97 -13.98 3.57
CA VAL A 212 -2.44 -12.76 2.92
C VAL A 212 -3.18 -11.54 3.42
N PHE A 213 -4.51 -11.55 3.33
CA PHE A 213 -5.32 -10.42 3.78
C PHE A 213 -5.23 -10.20 5.30
N THR A 214 -5.11 -11.28 6.07
CA THR A 214 -4.88 -11.20 7.52
C THR A 214 -3.58 -10.44 7.82
N GLU A 215 -2.49 -10.75 7.10
CA GLU A 215 -1.23 -10.03 7.28
C GLU A 215 -1.31 -8.57 6.81
N LEU A 216 -2.03 -8.29 5.71
CA LEU A 216 -2.25 -6.90 5.27
C LEU A 216 -3.02 -6.07 6.29
N ILE A 217 -4.06 -6.64 6.90
CA ILE A 217 -4.81 -6.00 8.00
C ILE A 217 -3.88 -5.80 9.20
N ALA A 218 -3.08 -6.79 9.57
CA ALA A 218 -2.12 -6.66 10.66
C ALA A 218 -1.07 -5.56 10.39
N ALA A 219 -0.57 -5.44 9.16
CA ALA A 219 0.34 -4.39 8.75
C ALA A 219 -0.32 -3.00 8.80
N HIS A 220 -1.59 -2.89 8.41
CA HIS A 220 -2.38 -1.68 8.56
C HIS A 220 -2.54 -1.29 10.04
N THR A 221 -2.93 -2.23 10.91
CA THR A 221 -3.06 -2.01 12.36
C THR A 221 -1.74 -1.54 12.96
N ARG A 222 -0.60 -2.16 12.61
CA ARG A 222 0.72 -1.71 13.09
C ARG A 222 1.04 -0.28 12.68
N ARG A 223 0.66 0.14 11.46
CA ARG A 223 0.85 1.52 10.99
C ARG A 223 -0.04 2.51 11.75
N MET A 224 -1.29 2.14 12.01
CA MET A 224 -2.22 2.93 12.84
C MET A 224 -1.68 3.09 14.27
N ASP A 225 -1.30 1.99 14.91
CA ASP A 225 -0.71 1.97 16.24
C ASP A 225 0.58 2.79 16.31
N GLY A 226 1.41 2.71 15.26
CA GLY A 226 2.65 3.49 15.13
C GLY A 226 2.43 5.00 14.99
N LEU A 227 1.21 5.44 14.71
CA LEU A 227 0.78 6.86 14.76
C LEU A 227 0.06 7.21 16.09
N GLY A 228 -0.15 6.23 16.97
CA GLY A 228 -0.97 6.40 18.17
C GLY A 228 -2.48 6.39 17.89
N LEU A 229 -2.91 5.88 16.73
CA LEU A 229 -4.31 5.77 16.34
C LEU A 229 -4.84 4.37 16.64
N THR A 230 -6.11 4.26 17.03
CA THR A 230 -6.77 2.97 17.16
C THR A 230 -7.28 2.49 15.81
N ALA A 231 -6.90 1.27 15.42
CA ALA A 231 -7.47 0.57 14.27
C ALA A 231 -8.84 -0.05 14.59
#